data_AF-A0A7W8INY6-F1
#
_entry.id   AF-A0A7W8INY6-F1
#
_cell.length_a   1.000
_cell.length_b   1.000
_cell.length_c   1.000
_cell.angle_alpha   90.00
_cell.angle_beta   90.00
_cell.angle_gamma   90.00
#
_symmetry.space_group_name_H-M   'P 1'
#
loop_
_entity.id
_entity.type
_entity.pdbx_description
1 polymer ?
#
loop_
_entity_poly.entity_id
_entity_poly.type
_entity_poly.pdbx_seq_one_letter_code
_entity_poly.pdbx_strand_id
1 'polypeptide(L)'
;MIRIVILLILVSLLLIGCTGTKSFEGILYGTEENYFIVECSNAVNKGKNNVEDMSYPCTVQITDQTKFSDENGNKLSVDDFTGEVTVRVILVTPQTISQSKESRDVEAREIILLNR
;
A
#
# COMPACT_ATOMS: atom_id res chain seq x y z
N MET A 1 18.73 -10.31 39.62
CA MET A 1 17.57 -9.45 39.30
C MET A 1 17.89 -8.43 38.21
N ILE A 2 18.97 -7.64 38.31
CA ILE A 2 19.40 -6.68 37.26
C ILE A 2 19.57 -7.30 35.86
N ARG A 3 20.14 -8.51 35.75
CA ARG A 3 20.32 -9.19 34.44
C ARG A 3 19.00 -9.51 33.72
N ILE A 4 17.94 -9.82 34.47
CA ILE A 4 16.60 -10.10 33.91
C ILE A 4 15.94 -8.79 33.46
N VAL A 5 16.12 -7.71 34.22
CA VAL A 5 15.62 -6.38 33.86
C VAL A 5 16.30 -5.87 32.57
N ILE A 6 17.62 -6.06 32.43
CA ILE A 6 18.34 -5.69 31.19
C ILE A 6 17.83 -6.49 29.99
N LEU A 7 17.58 -7.80 30.17
CA LEU A 7 17.03 -8.65 29.11
C LEU A 7 15.62 -8.20 28.68
N LEU A 8 14.76 -7.85 29.63
CA LEU A 8 13.41 -7.34 29.37
C LEU A 8 13.42 -5.99 28.64
N ILE A 9 14.34 -5.09 28.99
CA ILE A 9 14.54 -3.81 28.30
C ILE A 9 15.01 -4.06 26.86
N LEU A 10 15.97 -4.96 26.64
CA LEU A 10 16.48 -5.30 25.31
C LEU A 10 15.40 -5.90 24.40
N VAL A 11 14.53 -6.75 24.95
CA VAL A 11 13.40 -7.36 24.23
C VAL A 11 12.32 -6.33 23.90
N SER A 12 12.07 -5.34 24.77
CA SER A 12 11.08 -4.30 24.51
C SER A 12 11.45 -3.37 23.35
N LEU A 13 12.74 -3.17 23.09
CA LEU A 13 13.25 -2.37 21.96
C LEU A 13 13.02 -3.05 20.60
N LEU A 14 12.84 -4.37 20.58
CA LEU A 14 12.58 -5.14 19.35
C LEU A 14 11.10 -5.14 18.93
N LEU A 15 10.21 -4.61 19.78
CA LEU A 15 8.76 -4.56 19.52
C LEU A 15 8.30 -3.30 18.78
N ILE A 16 9.22 -2.45 18.29
CA ILE A 16 8.88 -1.33 17.39
C ILE A 16 8.55 -1.93 16.01
N GLY A 17 7.40 -2.60 15.91
CA GLY A 17 6.87 -3.07 14.65
C GLY A 17 6.61 -1.87 13.75
N CYS A 18 7.00 -1.98 12.48
CA CYS A 18 6.76 -0.94 11.47
C CYS A 18 5.28 -0.53 11.47
N THR A 19 4.98 0.63 12.04
CA THR A 19 3.65 1.23 12.05
C THR A 19 3.43 1.89 10.69
N GLY A 20 2.49 1.40 9.90
CA GLY A 20 2.18 1.94 8.59
C GLY A 20 1.16 1.10 7.84
N THR A 21 0.59 1.67 6.79
CA THR A 21 -0.24 0.97 5.82
C THR A 21 0.63 -0.10 5.17
N LYS A 22 0.19 -1.35 5.21
CA LYS A 22 0.85 -2.48 4.52
C LYS A 22 0.27 -2.71 3.14
N SER A 23 -1.03 -2.47 3.02
CA SER A 23 -1.78 -2.60 1.79
C SER A 23 -2.96 -1.65 1.81
N PHE A 24 -3.43 -1.29 0.62
CA PHE A 24 -4.69 -0.57 0.47
C PHE A 24 -5.39 -1.02 -0.81
N GLU A 25 -6.68 -0.73 -0.88
CA GLU A 25 -7.52 -1.00 -2.04
C GLU A 25 -7.99 0.31 -2.63
N GLY A 26 -8.14 0.34 -3.95
CA GLY A 26 -8.46 1.55 -4.67
C GLY A 26 -8.79 1.33 -6.13
N ILE A 27 -9.47 2.30 -6.73
CA ILE A 27 -9.73 2.33 -8.17
C ILE A 27 -8.45 2.74 -8.89
N LEU A 28 -8.09 2.03 -9.93
CA LEU A 28 -7.01 2.39 -10.84
C LEU A 28 -7.47 3.53 -11.76
N TYR A 29 -6.86 4.70 -11.63
CA TYR A 29 -7.13 5.87 -12.47
C TYR A 29 -6.30 5.91 -13.75
N GLY A 30 -5.11 5.32 -13.74
CA GLY A 30 -4.25 5.29 -14.90
C GLY A 30 -2.99 4.46 -14.68
N THR A 31 -2.39 4.07 -15.79
CA THR A 31 -1.17 3.27 -15.86
C THR A 31 -0.16 3.99 -16.73
N GLU A 32 1.07 4.11 -16.24
CA GLU A 32 2.22 4.63 -16.96
C GLU A 32 3.36 3.60 -16.88
N GLU A 33 4.43 3.78 -17.64
CA GLU A 33 5.49 2.77 -17.82
C GLU A 33 6.04 2.19 -16.50
N ASN A 34 6.19 3.04 -15.47
CA ASN A 34 6.81 2.66 -14.20
C ASN A 34 5.93 2.95 -12.97
N TYR A 35 4.67 3.36 -13.15
CA TYR A 35 3.79 3.62 -12.01
C TYR A 35 2.31 3.53 -12.36
N PHE A 36 1.51 3.18 -11.35
CA PHE A 36 0.05 3.26 -11.40
C PHE A 36 -0.44 4.45 -10.58
N ILE A 37 -1.52 5.08 -11.02
CA ILE A 37 -2.25 6.08 -10.24
C ILE A 37 -3.47 5.39 -9.65
N VAL A 38 -3.51 5.24 -8.32
CA VAL A 38 -4.57 4.52 -7.60
C VAL A 38 -5.25 5.43 -6.59
N GLU A 39 -6.57 5.39 -6.53
CA GLU A 39 -7.37 6.06 -5.50
C GLU A 39 -7.00 5.50 -4.11
N CYS A 40 -6.54 6.33 -3.19
CA CYS A 40 -6.12 5.86 -1.87
C CYS A 40 -6.71 6.70 -0.72
N SER A 41 -7.84 7.38 -0.92
CA SER A 41 -8.48 8.21 0.11
C SER A 41 -8.83 7.40 1.35
N ASN A 42 -9.26 6.14 1.19
CA ASN A 42 -9.53 5.28 2.33
C ASN A 42 -8.27 5.07 3.20
N ALA A 43 -7.11 4.88 2.56
CA ALA A 43 -5.82 4.75 3.24
C ALA A 43 -5.39 6.06 3.92
N VAL A 44 -5.57 7.21 3.25
CA VAL A 44 -5.28 8.55 3.80
C VAL A 44 -6.16 8.85 5.03
N ASN A 45 -7.45 8.57 4.91
CA ASN A 45 -8.45 8.89 5.92
C ASN A 45 -8.51 7.85 7.05
N LYS A 46 -7.78 6.74 6.91
CA LYS A 46 -7.72 5.64 7.89
C LYS A 46 -9.12 5.11 8.25
N GLY A 47 -10.00 5.01 7.26
CA GLY A 47 -11.38 4.54 7.44
C GLY A 47 -12.32 5.50 8.20
N LYS A 48 -11.99 6.79 8.31
CA LYS A 48 -12.92 7.80 8.85
C LYS A 48 -14.02 8.12 7.83
N ASN A 49 -15.26 8.23 8.31
CA ASN A 49 -16.45 8.48 7.48
C ASN A 49 -16.85 9.96 7.35
N ASN A 50 -16.21 10.86 8.10
CA ASN A 50 -16.49 12.32 8.09
C ASN A 50 -15.28 13.06 7.51
N VAL A 51 -15.05 12.89 6.21
CA VAL A 51 -13.92 13.49 5.51
C VAL A 51 -14.43 14.31 4.35
N GLU A 52 -13.75 15.42 4.10
CA GLU A 52 -14.01 16.29 2.96
C GLU A 52 -14.00 15.46 1.68
N ASP A 53 -14.87 15.82 0.73
CA ASP A 53 -15.05 15.13 -0.56
C ASP A 53 -13.85 15.42 -1.50
N MET A 54 -12.65 15.11 -1.02
CA MET A 54 -11.38 15.26 -1.71
C MET A 54 -10.82 13.88 -2.03
N SER A 55 -10.60 13.63 -3.32
CA SER A 55 -9.87 12.45 -3.79
C SER A 55 -8.37 12.61 -3.52
N TYR A 56 -7.76 11.57 -2.96
CA TYR A 56 -6.33 11.48 -2.75
C TYR A 56 -5.74 10.35 -3.62
N PRO A 57 -5.23 10.64 -4.83
CA PRO A 57 -4.52 9.65 -5.62
C PRO A 57 -3.13 9.37 -5.04
N CYS A 58 -2.72 8.10 -5.10
CA CYS A 58 -1.39 7.61 -4.79
C CYS A 58 -0.64 7.25 -6.08
N THR A 59 0.64 7.63 -6.15
CA THR A 59 1.57 7.19 -7.19
C THR A 59 2.20 5.88 -6.71
N VAL A 60 1.83 4.77 -7.33
CA VAL A 60 2.30 3.44 -7.00
C VAL A 60 3.42 3.07 -7.95
N GLN A 61 4.66 3.19 -7.49
CA GLN A 61 5.87 2.82 -8.24
C GLN A 61 5.91 1.30 -8.46
N ILE A 62 6.20 0.95 -9.71
CA ILE A 62 6.36 -0.41 -10.20
C ILE A 62 7.83 -0.62 -10.53
N THR A 63 8.35 -1.78 -10.16
CA THR A 63 9.72 -2.22 -10.46
C THR A 63 9.67 -3.62 -11.06
N ASP A 64 10.79 -4.11 -11.59
CA ASP A 64 10.93 -5.49 -12.09
C ASP A 64 10.63 -6.55 -11.01
N GLN A 65 10.63 -6.17 -9.73
CA GLN A 65 10.30 -7.04 -8.60
C GLN A 65 8.82 -7.03 -8.23
N THR A 66 8.04 -6.09 -8.79
CA THR A 66 6.60 -6.00 -8.54
C THR A 66 5.90 -7.20 -9.14
N LYS A 67 5.11 -7.90 -8.32
CA LYS A 67 4.27 -9.00 -8.78
C LYS A 67 2.89 -8.49 -9.20
N PHE A 68 2.33 -9.12 -10.20
CA PHE A 68 0.99 -8.86 -10.69
C PHE A 68 0.19 -10.15 -10.61
N SER A 69 -0.97 -10.09 -9.97
CA SER A 69 -1.82 -11.26 -9.75
C SER A 69 -3.30 -10.91 -9.73
N ASP A 70 -4.16 -11.92 -9.84
CA ASP A 70 -5.58 -11.82 -9.51
C ASP A 70 -5.87 -12.33 -8.08
N GLU A 71 -7.11 -12.24 -7.63
CA GLU A 71 -7.53 -12.72 -6.30
C GLU A 71 -7.34 -14.23 -6.09
N ASN A 72 -7.22 -15.01 -7.16
CA ASN A 72 -6.95 -16.45 -7.10
C ASN A 72 -5.45 -16.76 -7.04
N GLY A 73 -4.59 -15.74 -7.13
CA GLY A 73 -3.13 -15.88 -7.19
C GLY A 73 -2.61 -16.26 -8.57
N ASN A 74 -3.44 -16.18 -9.62
CA ASN A 74 -2.97 -16.34 -10.99
C ASN A 74 -2.07 -15.15 -11.34
N LYS A 75 -0.94 -15.43 -11.98
CA LYS A 75 0.00 -14.40 -12.41
C LYS A 75 -0.59 -13.61 -13.59
N LEU A 76 -0.56 -12.29 -13.48
CA LEU A 76 -0.93 -11.35 -14.54
C LEU A 76 0.30 -10.63 -15.10
N SER A 77 0.10 -9.88 -16.18
CA SER A 77 1.02 -8.87 -16.69
C SER A 77 0.48 -7.47 -16.38
N VAL A 78 1.29 -6.44 -16.63
CA VAL A 78 0.85 -5.03 -16.51
C VAL A 78 -0.31 -4.73 -17.46
N ASP A 79 -0.33 -5.37 -18.62
CA ASP A 79 -1.33 -5.14 -19.68
C ASP A 79 -2.73 -5.67 -19.31
N ASP A 80 -2.82 -6.51 -18.27
CA ASP A 80 -4.10 -6.99 -17.76
C ASP A 80 -4.83 -5.92 -16.91
N PHE A 81 -4.15 -4.86 -16.48
CA PHE A 81 -4.70 -3.77 -15.66
C PHE A 81 -5.22 -2.64 -16.53
N THR A 82 -6.30 -2.90 -17.26
CA THR A 82 -6.90 -1.93 -18.19
C THR A 82 -8.29 -1.48 -17.77
N GLY A 83 -8.61 -0.23 -18.07
CA GLY A 83 -9.91 0.37 -17.72
C GLY A 83 -10.06 0.71 -16.24
N GLU A 84 -11.31 0.95 -15.83
CA GLU A 84 -11.65 1.27 -14.45
C GLU A 84 -11.78 -0.03 -13.63
N VAL A 85 -10.65 -0.48 -13.08
CA VAL A 85 -10.56 -1.68 -12.24
C VAL A 85 -10.24 -1.32 -10.79
N THR A 86 -10.63 -2.19 -9.86
CA THR A 86 -10.22 -2.07 -8.46
C THR A 86 -8.99 -2.94 -8.24
N VAL A 87 -8.00 -2.41 -7.53
CA VAL A 87 -6.76 -3.13 -7.21
C VAL A 87 -6.50 -3.10 -5.72
N ARG A 88 -5.87 -4.17 -5.21
CA ARG A 88 -5.22 -4.18 -3.91
C ARG A 88 -3.72 -4.02 -4.12
N VAL A 89 -3.16 -2.95 -3.57
CA VAL A 89 -1.74 -2.67 -3.59
C VAL A 89 -1.12 -3.16 -2.30
N ILE A 90 -0.12 -4.03 -2.38
CA ILE A 90 0.70 -4.47 -1.24
C ILE A 90 2.04 -3.76 -1.33
N LEU A 91 2.44 -3.07 -0.26
CA LEU A 91 3.65 -2.27 -0.26
C LEU A 91 4.91 -3.09 0.02
N VAL A 92 6.04 -2.66 -0.54
CA VAL A 92 7.36 -3.23 -0.22
C VAL A 92 7.65 -3.05 1.27
N THR A 93 7.51 -1.80 1.74
CA THR A 93 7.71 -1.41 3.14
C THR A 93 6.44 -0.73 3.65
N PRO A 94 5.95 -1.07 4.86
CA PRO A 94 4.81 -0.37 5.45
C PRO A 94 5.13 1.11 5.60
N GLN A 95 4.21 1.98 5.16
CA GLN A 95 4.41 3.42 5.25
C GLN A 95 3.16 4.18 5.65
N THR A 96 3.34 5.37 6.20
CA THR A 96 2.20 6.24 6.52
C THR A 96 1.74 6.92 5.24
N ILE A 97 0.49 6.68 4.85
CA ILE A 97 -0.19 7.37 3.75
C ILE A 97 -1.07 8.47 4.36
N SER A 98 -0.92 9.71 3.91
CA SER A 98 -1.60 10.88 4.48
C SER A 98 -2.01 11.90 3.42
N GLN A 99 -2.57 13.03 3.86
CA GLN A 99 -2.97 14.12 2.97
C GLN A 99 -1.78 14.84 2.30
N SER A 100 -0.53 14.63 2.76
CA SER A 100 0.65 15.14 2.05
C SER A 100 0.94 14.33 0.79
N LYS A 101 1.31 15.01 -0.30
CA LYS A 101 1.58 14.36 -1.60
C LYS A 101 2.77 13.41 -1.51
N GLU A 102 3.80 13.80 -0.77
CA GLU A 102 5.04 13.06 -0.57
C GLU A 102 4.80 11.72 0.13
N SER A 103 3.76 11.62 0.96
CA SER A 103 3.39 10.37 1.64
C SER A 103 2.58 9.40 0.77
N ARG A 104 2.20 9.84 -0.44
CA ARG A 104 1.38 9.07 -1.39
C ARG A 104 2.17 8.55 -2.58
N ASP A 105 3.48 8.77 -2.60
CA ASP A 105 4.40 8.12 -3.53
C ASP A 105 4.91 6.83 -2.85
N VAL A 106 4.46 5.68 -3.35
CA VAL A 106 4.57 4.39 -2.67
C VAL A 106 5.13 3.32 -3.59
N GLU A 107 5.92 2.37 -3.08
CA GLU A 107 6.45 1.26 -3.89
C GLU A 107 5.65 -0.03 -3.67
N ALA A 108 5.20 -0.65 -4.77
CA ALA A 108 4.45 -1.90 -4.74
C ALA A 108 5.38 -3.12 -4.71
N ARG A 109 5.08 -4.03 -3.79
CA ARG A 109 5.56 -5.41 -3.81
C ARG A 109 4.71 -6.27 -4.74
N GLU A 110 3.40 -6.07 -4.66
CA GLU A 110 2.42 -6.82 -5.42
C GLU A 110 1.18 -5.96 -5.67
N ILE A 111 0.63 -6.06 -6.88
CA ILE A 111 -0.62 -5.43 -7.28
C ILE A 111 -1.58 -6.55 -7.68
N ILE A 112 -2.69 -6.64 -6.94
CA ILE A 112 -3.70 -7.68 -7.11
C ILE A 112 -4.91 -7.05 -7.78
N LEU A 113 -5.33 -7.57 -8.93
CA LEU A 113 -6.59 -7.21 -9.57
C LEU A 113 -7.75 -7.80 -8.75
N LEU A 114 -8.62 -6.94 -8.21
CA LEU A 114 -9.81 -7.35 -7.49
C LEU A 114 -10.96 -7.47 -8.50
N ASN A 115 -11.46 -8.69 -8.68
CA ASN A 115 -12.56 -8.93 -9.60
C ASN A 115 -13.88 -8.52 -8.95
N ARG A 116 -14.77 -8.01 -9.81
CA ARG A 116 -16.10 -7.52 -9.47
C ARG A 116 -17.13 -8.65 -9.42
#